data_AF-A0A353E2V0-F1
#
_entry.id   AF-A0A353E2V0-F1
#
_cell.length_a   1.000
_cell.length_b   1.000
_cell.length_c   1.000
_cell.angle_alpha   90.00
_cell.angle_beta   90.00
_cell.angle_gamma   90.00
#
_symmetry.space_group_name_H-M   'P 1'
#
loop_
_entity.id
_entity.type
_entity.pdbx_description
1 polymer ?
#
loop_
_entity_poly.entity_id
_entity_poly.type
_entity_poly.pdbx_seq_one_letter_code
_entity_poly.pdbx_strand_id
1 'polypeptide(L)'
;SEPKKLFQDIVDGLFKDTGKTIIRTANEIRFNQMGEQLMPYQLSAGEKQILAILLTVLVEDNQPYVFFMDEPEISLHFEWQKQLIGLVLRLNPNIQLIMTTHSPAVVMDGWMDHVTEVNDITIK
;
A
#
# COMPACT_ATOMS: atom_id res chain seq x y z
N SER A 1 -9.27 1.19 17.25
CA SER A 1 -8.28 2.29 17.32
C SER A 1 -8.45 3.17 16.09
N GLU A 2 -8.02 4.42 16.16
CA GLU A 2 -8.06 5.37 15.03
C GLU A 2 -7.24 4.89 13.81
N PRO A 3 -6.01 4.34 13.97
CA PRO A 3 -5.23 3.78 12.85
C PRO A 3 -5.95 2.63 12.12
N LYS A 4 -6.63 1.74 12.87
CA LYS A 4 -7.43 0.67 12.28
C LYS A 4 -8.56 1.22 11.40
N LYS A 5 -9.24 2.29 11.85
CA LYS A 5 -10.33 2.91 11.08
C LYS A 5 -9.79 3.54 9.80
N LEU A 6 -8.68 4.29 9.90
CA LEU A 6 -8.01 4.88 8.75
C LEU A 6 -7.58 3.83 7.72
N PHE A 7 -6.96 2.74 8.17
CA PHE A 7 -6.62 1.60 7.32
C PHE A 7 -7.85 1.04 6.60
N GLN A 8 -8.95 0.80 7.33
CA GLN A 8 -10.20 0.30 6.75
C GLN A 8 -10.76 1.26 5.69
N ASP A 9 -10.73 2.57 5.96
CA ASP A 9 -11.20 3.60 5.04
C ASP A 9 -10.33 3.67 3.77
N ILE A 10 -9.00 3.51 3.89
CA ILE A 10 -8.07 3.44 2.76
C ILE A 10 -8.37 2.21 1.89
N VAL A 11 -8.49 1.03 2.50
CA VAL A 11 -8.74 -0.23 1.78
C VAL A 11 -10.09 -0.21 1.06
N ASP A 12 -11.15 0.28 1.71
CA ASP A 12 -12.47 0.44 1.09
C ASP A 12 -12.41 1.42 -0.10
N GLY A 13 -11.59 2.48 -0.01
CA GLY A 13 -11.37 3.42 -1.10
C GLY A 13 -10.68 2.79 -2.30
N LEU A 14 -9.61 2.02 -2.06
CA LEU A 14 -8.87 1.30 -3.10
C LEU A 14 -9.75 0.27 -3.81
N PHE A 15 -10.53 -0.52 -3.06
CA PHE A 15 -11.27 -1.65 -3.61
C PHE A 15 -12.67 -1.29 -4.10
N LYS A 16 -13.01 0.00 -4.08
CA LYS A 16 -14.30 0.53 -4.52
C LYS A 16 -14.67 0.08 -5.94
N ASP A 17 -13.71 0.11 -6.86
CA ASP A 17 -13.93 -0.24 -8.27
C ASP A 17 -14.19 -1.74 -8.48
N THR A 18 -13.72 -2.59 -7.56
CA THR A 18 -13.98 -4.04 -7.60
C THR A 18 -15.20 -4.43 -6.74
N GLY A 19 -15.86 -3.45 -6.13
CA GLY A 19 -17.05 -3.65 -5.29
C GLY A 19 -16.77 -4.40 -3.99
N LYS A 20 -15.50 -4.47 -3.55
CA LYS A 20 -15.13 -5.12 -2.29
C LYS A 20 -15.05 -4.10 -1.16
N THR A 21 -15.50 -4.49 0.02
CA THR A 21 -15.43 -3.68 1.24
C THR A 21 -14.99 -4.54 2.41
N ILE A 22 -14.23 -3.98 3.34
CA ILE A 22 -13.76 -4.71 4.51
C ILE A 22 -14.88 -4.90 5.53
N ILE A 23 -15.02 -6.12 6.06
CA ILE A 23 -15.99 -6.44 7.10
C ILE A 23 -15.42 -5.98 8.45
N ARG A 24 -15.79 -4.77 8.86
CA ARG A 24 -15.18 -4.08 10.02
C ARG A 24 -15.45 -4.75 11.37
N THR A 25 -16.50 -5.56 11.45
CA THR A 25 -16.94 -6.28 12.65
C THR A 25 -16.32 -7.67 12.81
N ALA A 26 -15.62 -8.18 11.79
CA ALA A 26 -14.98 -9.48 11.86
C ALA A 26 -13.70 -9.43 12.72
N ASN A 27 -13.39 -10.56 13.38
CA ASN A 27 -12.14 -10.74 14.12
C ASN A 27 -10.93 -10.89 13.19
N GLU A 28 -11.17 -11.36 11.96
CA GLU A 28 -10.16 -11.56 10.92
C GLU A 28 -10.41 -10.58 9.77
N ILE A 29 -9.39 -10.35 8.96
CA ILE A 29 -9.54 -9.57 7.72
C ILE A 29 -10.42 -10.36 6.76
N ARG A 30 -11.62 -9.84 6.51
CA ARG A 30 -12.59 -10.40 5.57
C ARG A 30 -13.15 -9.27 4.72
N PHE A 31 -13.55 -9.62 3.51
CA PHE A 31 -14.14 -8.69 2.56
C PHE A 31 -15.56 -9.14 2.21
N ASN A 32 -16.43 -8.19 1.93
CA ASN A 32 -17.73 -8.44 1.34
C ASN A 32 -17.72 -7.97 -0.11
N GLN A 33 -18.14 -8.84 -1.02
CA GLN A 33 -18.35 -8.52 -2.44
C GLN A 33 -19.74 -9.01 -2.81
N MET A 34 -20.67 -8.08 -3.08
CA MET A 34 -22.05 -8.41 -3.49
C MET A 34 -22.79 -9.41 -2.57
N GLY A 35 -22.48 -9.41 -1.27
CA GLY A 35 -23.09 -10.31 -0.27
C GLY A 35 -22.32 -11.61 -0.04
N GLU A 36 -21.29 -11.90 -0.83
CA GLU A 36 -20.36 -12.99 -0.59
C GLU A 36 -19.19 -12.53 0.29
N GLN A 37 -18.81 -13.37 1.26
CA GLN A 37 -17.62 -13.14 2.08
C GLN A 37 -16.39 -13.74 1.42
N LEU A 38 -15.35 -12.91 1.26
CA LEU A 38 -14.07 -13.28 0.71
C LEU A 38 -12.98 -13.23 1.78
N MET A 39 -12.11 -14.21 1.73
CA MET A 39 -10.87 -14.27 2.49
C MET A 39 -9.73 -13.56 1.72
N PRO A 40 -8.67 -13.07 2.40
CA PRO A 40 -7.57 -12.34 1.75
C PRO A 40 -6.90 -13.13 0.61
N TYR A 41 -6.83 -14.46 0.71
CA TYR A 41 -6.25 -15.30 -0.34
C TYR A 41 -7.09 -15.36 -1.64
N GLN A 42 -8.35 -14.90 -1.61
CA GLN A 42 -9.24 -14.83 -2.78
C GLN A 42 -9.14 -13.50 -3.53
N LEU A 43 -8.40 -12.52 -2.98
CA LEU A 43 -8.15 -11.23 -3.64
C LEU A 43 -7.27 -11.38 -4.90
N SER A 44 -7.31 -10.39 -5.77
CA SER A 44 -6.38 -10.31 -6.91
C SER A 44 -4.93 -10.15 -6.43
N ALA A 45 -3.95 -10.40 -7.30
CA ALA A 45 -2.54 -10.25 -6.94
C ALA A 45 -2.21 -8.82 -6.48
N GLY A 46 -2.72 -7.80 -7.18
CA GLY A 46 -2.55 -6.39 -6.80
C GLY A 46 -3.24 -6.04 -5.49
N GLU A 47 -4.46 -6.54 -5.27
CA GLU A 47 -5.20 -6.34 -4.02
C GLU A 47 -4.45 -6.96 -2.83
N LYS A 48 -3.88 -8.16 -3.00
CA LYS A 48 -3.05 -8.81 -1.97
C LYS A 48 -1.79 -8.01 -1.67
N GLN A 49 -1.12 -7.52 -2.71
CA GLN A 49 0.14 -6.78 -2.57
C GLN A 49 -0.09 -5.47 -1.80
N ILE A 50 -1.08 -4.66 -2.20
CA ILE A 50 -1.37 -3.40 -1.49
C ILE A 50 -1.87 -3.66 -0.07
N LEU A 51 -2.68 -4.70 0.14
CA LEU A 51 -3.14 -5.08 1.48
C LEU A 51 -1.98 -5.48 2.39
N ALA A 52 -1.02 -6.26 1.88
CA ALA A 52 0.16 -6.68 2.63
C ALA A 52 1.02 -5.47 3.04
N ILE A 53 1.28 -4.54 2.12
CA ILE A 53 2.04 -3.31 2.39
C ILE A 53 1.36 -2.49 3.49
N LEU A 54 0.05 -2.24 3.36
CA LEU A 54 -0.69 -1.44 4.34
C LEU A 54 -0.79 -2.12 5.71
N LEU A 55 -0.87 -3.45 5.75
CA LEU A 55 -0.88 -4.20 7.01
C LEU A 55 0.47 -4.15 7.71
N THR A 56 1.58 -4.29 6.98
CA THR A 56 2.93 -4.11 7.54
C THR A 56 3.03 -2.74 8.20
N VAL A 57 2.54 -1.68 7.54
CA VAL A 57 2.56 -0.32 8.09
C VAL A 57 1.65 -0.15 9.30
N LEU A 58 0.47 -0.79 9.29
CA LEU A 58 -0.46 -0.74 10.41
C LEU A 58 0.10 -1.41 11.68
N VAL A 59 0.80 -2.55 11.53
CA VAL A 59 1.28 -3.36 12.65
C VAL A 59 2.37 -2.66 13.45
N GLU A 60 3.15 -1.78 12.82
CA GLU A 60 4.19 -0.99 13.49
C GLU A 60 3.61 0.17 14.36
N ASP A 61 2.28 0.27 14.48
CA ASP A 61 1.55 1.13 15.43
C ASP A 61 2.09 2.57 15.53
N ASN A 62 2.29 3.19 14.36
CA ASN A 62 2.78 4.56 14.21
C ASN A 62 4.18 4.82 14.80
N GLN A 63 4.93 3.77 15.14
CA GLN A 63 6.33 3.88 15.56
C GLN A 63 7.22 4.28 14.37
N PRO A 64 8.36 4.95 14.63
CA PRO A 64 9.34 5.24 13.61
C PRO A 64 10.13 3.97 13.23
N TYR A 65 10.20 3.67 11.93
CA TYR A 65 11.01 2.58 11.40
C TYR A 65 11.36 2.82 9.92
N VAL A 66 12.31 2.04 9.41
CA VAL A 66 12.70 2.06 7.99
C VAL A 66 12.01 0.91 7.28
N PHE A 67 11.33 1.21 6.17
CA PHE A 67 10.62 0.21 5.38
C PHE A 67 11.23 0.09 3.99
N PHE A 68 11.81 -1.08 3.74
CA PHE A 68 12.42 -1.45 2.47
C PHE A 68 11.42 -2.20 1.60
N MET A 69 11.30 -1.80 0.34
CA MET A 69 10.48 -2.50 -0.66
C MET A 69 11.23 -2.64 -1.98
N ASP A 70 11.20 -3.83 -2.56
CA ASP A 70 11.74 -4.08 -3.90
C ASP A 70 10.58 -4.26 -4.89
N GLU A 71 10.50 -3.35 -5.86
CA GLU A 71 9.46 -3.30 -6.90
C GLU A 71 8.02 -3.54 -6.35
N PRO A 72 7.56 -2.77 -5.35
CA PRO A 72 6.25 -2.99 -4.73
C PRO A 72 5.07 -2.73 -5.68
N GLU A 73 5.31 -2.24 -6.89
CA GLU A 73 4.31 -1.89 -7.88
C GLU A 73 3.96 -2.99 -8.90
N ILE A 74 4.74 -4.09 -9.00
CA ILE A 74 4.65 -5.06 -10.12
C ILE A 74 3.21 -5.53 -10.40
N SER A 75 2.42 -5.78 -9.35
CA SER A 75 1.03 -6.28 -9.51
C SER A 75 -0.02 -5.17 -9.37
N LEU A 76 0.37 -3.92 -9.13
CA LEU A 76 -0.54 -2.81 -8.85
C LEU A 76 -0.97 -2.12 -10.15
N HIS A 77 -2.23 -1.72 -10.21
CA HIS A 77 -2.72 -0.90 -11.32
C HIS A 77 -2.16 0.53 -11.23
N PHE A 78 -2.02 1.22 -12.37
CA PHE A 78 -1.36 2.52 -12.51
C PHE A 78 -1.77 3.57 -11.44
N GLU A 79 -3.06 3.66 -11.12
CA GLU A 79 -3.55 4.62 -10.12
C GLU A 79 -3.00 4.33 -8.71
N TRP A 80 -2.94 3.05 -8.33
CA TRP A 80 -2.42 2.65 -7.02
C TRP A 80 -0.91 2.81 -6.93
N GLN A 81 -0.19 2.68 -8.06
CA GLN A 81 1.25 2.95 -8.09
C GLN A 81 1.53 4.41 -7.71
N LYS A 82 0.81 5.36 -8.31
CA LYS A 82 0.95 6.80 -8.01
C LYS A 82 0.63 7.13 -6.55
N GLN A 83 -0.37 6.47 -6.00
CA GLN A 83 -0.84 6.74 -4.63
C GLN A 83 -0.01 6.03 -3.56
N LEU A 84 0.84 5.05 -3.92
CA LEU A 84 1.47 4.12 -3.00
C LEU A 84 2.19 4.82 -1.84
N ILE A 85 3.12 5.74 -2.15
CA ILE A 85 3.91 6.46 -1.14
C ILE A 85 2.98 7.27 -0.23
N GLY A 86 2.04 8.01 -0.81
CA GLY A 86 1.09 8.83 -0.06
C GLY A 86 0.20 8.00 0.88
N LEU A 87 -0.24 6.82 0.45
CA LEU A 87 -1.03 5.91 1.28
C LEU A 87 -0.25 5.37 2.48
N VAL A 88 1.02 5.01 2.27
CA VAL A 88 1.89 4.53 3.35
C VAL A 88 2.16 5.65 4.36
N LEU A 89 2.57 6.84 3.89
CA LEU A 89 2.83 7.99 4.76
C LEU A 89 1.58 8.49 5.49
N ARG A 90 0.40 8.37 4.87
CA ARG A 90 -0.88 8.69 5.53
C ARG A 90 -1.17 7.75 6.69
N LEU A 91 -0.79 6.47 6.58
CA LEU A 91 -1.03 5.48 7.62
C LEU A 91 0.00 5.56 8.75
N ASN A 92 1.26 5.87 8.43
CA ASN A 92 2.31 6.16 9.40
C ASN A 92 3.23 7.28 8.87
N PRO A 93 3.10 8.53 9.36
CA PRO A 93 3.96 9.63 8.94
C PRO A 93 5.40 9.57 9.47
N ASN A 94 5.71 8.67 10.42
CA ASN A 94 7.04 8.55 11.05
C ASN A 94 7.95 7.53 10.35
N ILE A 95 7.50 6.94 9.25
CA ILE A 95 8.23 5.91 8.50
C ILE A 95 9.26 6.53 7.54
N GLN A 96 10.43 5.91 7.43
CA GLN A 96 11.37 6.18 6.34
C GLN A 96 11.19 5.13 5.25
N LEU A 97 10.81 5.53 4.04
CA LEU A 97 10.62 4.64 2.91
C LEU A 97 11.89 4.57 2.07
N ILE A 98 12.35 3.36 1.77
CA ILE A 98 13.42 3.10 0.82
C ILE A 98 12.92 2.04 -0.15
N MET A 99 12.87 2.35 -1.44
CA MET A 99 12.36 1.41 -2.42
C MET A 99 13.04 1.51 -3.77
N THR A 100 13.05 0.39 -4.48
CA THR A 100 13.47 0.27 -5.88
C THR A 100 12.24 0.10 -6.76
N THR A 101 12.27 0.69 -7.95
CA THR A 101 11.14 0.64 -8.89
C THR A 101 11.66 0.83 -10.32
N HIS A 102 11.01 0.15 -11.27
CA HIS A 102 11.17 0.43 -12.70
C HIS A 102 10.04 1.32 -13.25
N SER A 103 9.02 1.59 -12.44
CA SER A 103 7.85 2.37 -12.84
C SER A 103 7.99 3.83 -12.47
N PRO A 104 7.98 4.77 -13.43
CA PRO A 104 7.93 6.19 -13.11
C PRO A 104 6.63 6.57 -12.38
N ALA A 105 5.56 5.78 -12.51
CA ALA A 105 4.26 6.08 -11.92
C ALA A 105 4.33 6.27 -10.41
N VAL A 106 5.19 5.52 -9.72
CA VAL A 106 5.36 5.60 -8.26
C VAL A 106 5.76 7.00 -7.80
N VAL A 107 6.55 7.72 -8.61
CA VAL A 107 7.14 9.02 -8.24
C VAL A 107 6.45 10.22 -8.88
N MET A 108 5.48 9.98 -9.76
CA MET A 108 4.75 11.02 -10.50
C MET A 108 3.96 11.97 -9.60
N ASP A 109 3.60 11.57 -8.37
CA ASP A 109 2.84 12.37 -7.42
C ASP A 109 3.73 13.21 -6.50
N GLY A 110 4.71 13.91 -7.07
CA GLY A 110 5.55 14.88 -6.34
C GLY A 110 6.77 14.31 -5.63
N TRP A 111 7.22 13.09 -5.97
CA TRP A 111 8.36 12.43 -5.32
C TRP A 111 9.65 12.47 -6.15
N MET A 112 9.66 13.13 -7.30
CA MET A 112 10.81 13.19 -8.22
C MET A 112 12.10 13.69 -7.57
N ASP A 113 12.01 14.66 -6.64
CA ASP A 113 13.18 15.20 -5.93
C ASP A 113 13.83 14.20 -4.95
N HIS A 114 13.19 13.05 -4.73
CA HIS A 114 13.64 11.99 -3.83
C HIS A 114 14.11 10.74 -4.60
N VAL A 115 14.31 10.86 -5.92
CA VAL A 115 14.76 9.75 -6.77
C VAL A 115 16.27 9.82 -6.98
N THR A 116 16.91 8.66 -6.90
CA THR A 116 18.32 8.50 -7.30
C THR A 116 18.37 7.44 -8.39
N GLU A 117 18.98 7.78 -9.53
CA GLU A 117 19.19 6.80 -10.59
C GLU A 117 20.28 5.81 -10.17
N VAL A 118 20.07 4.53 -10.48
CA VAL A 118 21.05 3.48 -10.14
C VAL A 118 22.42 3.75 -10.77
N ASN A 119 22.44 4.37 -11.97
CA ASN A 119 23.66 4.77 -12.66
C ASN A 119 24.49 5.80 -11.88
N ASP A 120 23.84 6.64 -11.07
CA ASP A 120 24.51 7.68 -10.28
C ASP A 120 25.16 7.10 -9.01
N ILE A 121 24.75 5.89 -8.60
CA ILE A 121 25.25 5.20 -7.40
C ILE A 121 26.51 4.39 -7.73
N THR A 122 26.66 3.93 -8.97
CA THR A 122 27.83 3.14 -9.35
C THR A 122 29.08 4.02 -9.44
N ILE A 123 30.03 3.80 -8.51
CA ILE A 123 31.38 4.35 -8.60
C ILE A 123 32.07 3.66 -9.79
N LYS A 124 32.44 4.42 -10.81
CA LYS A 124 33.37 3.96 -11.86
C LYS A 124 34.79 3.92 -11.34
#